data_AF-A0A3B9FZ64-F1
#
_entry.id   AF-A0A3B9FZ64-F1
#
_cell.length_a   1.000
_cell.length_b   1.000
_cell.length_c   1.000
_cell.angle_alpha   90.00
_cell.angle_beta   90.00
_cell.angle_gamma   90.00
#
_symmetry.space_group_name_H-M   'P 1'
#
loop_
_entity.id
_entity.type
_entity.pdbx_description
1 polymer ?
#
loop_
_entity_poly.entity_id
_entity_poly.type
_entity_poly.pdbx_seq_one_letter_code
_entity_poly.pdbx_strand_id
1 'polypeptide(L)'
;MDVRKTKHYYDVSAGDQVCTCDYCRNYVKEIRHAYPELSEYLETMGINIEKPFETMPIEPDESGHITDIGSQYVVMGDPSEFQETDISGVHIGIADSHPMTDLQEEHFVLEVSEVDLKWTIGQDTQKDNGA
;
A
#
# COMPACT_ATOMS: atom_id res chain seq x y z
N MET A 1 -19.55 -0.87 3.32
CA MET A 1 -18.40 0.06 3.33
C MET A 1 -18.84 1.52 3.47
N ASP A 2 -18.05 2.40 4.09
CA ASP A 2 -18.28 3.85 4.19
C ASP A 2 -17.13 4.66 3.58
N VAL A 3 -17.26 4.97 2.29
CA VAL A 3 -16.26 5.69 1.48
C VAL A 3 -15.90 7.06 2.07
N ARG A 4 -16.85 7.78 2.68
CA ARG A 4 -16.59 9.11 3.23
C ARG A 4 -15.73 9.03 4.48
N LYS A 5 -16.00 8.06 5.35
CA LYS A 5 -15.17 7.82 6.53
C LYS A 5 -13.80 7.29 6.15
N THR A 6 -13.71 6.37 5.18
CA THR A 6 -12.43 5.88 4.67
C THR A 6 -11.59 7.05 4.16
N LYS A 7 -12.15 7.90 3.29
CA LYS A 7 -11.46 9.10 2.82
C LYS A 7 -11.01 10.01 3.96
N HIS A 8 -11.87 10.24 4.94
CA HIS A 8 -11.51 11.05 6.11
C HIS A 8 -10.33 10.45 6.87
N TYR A 9 -10.33 9.13 7.13
CA TYR A 9 -9.22 8.43 7.77
C TYR A 9 -7.89 8.63 7.02
N TYR A 10 -7.88 8.53 5.69
CA TYR A 10 -6.67 8.76 4.89
C TYR A 10 -6.24 10.23 4.84
N ASP A 11 -7.18 11.18 4.87
CA ASP A 11 -6.87 12.60 4.84
C ASP A 11 -6.28 13.09 6.19
N VAL A 12 -6.71 12.54 7.33
CA VAL A 12 -6.38 13.09 8.66
C VAL A 12 -5.48 12.22 9.54
N SER A 13 -5.49 10.88 9.38
CA SER A 13 -4.84 9.98 10.34
C SER A 13 -3.80 9.05 9.71
N ALA A 14 -4.08 8.50 8.52
CA ALA A 14 -3.22 7.45 7.96
C ALA A 14 -1.78 7.93 7.65
N GLY A 15 -1.59 9.22 7.36
CA GLY A 15 -0.28 9.76 7.00
C GLY A 15 0.75 9.70 8.13
N ASP A 16 0.31 9.85 9.38
CA ASP A 16 1.19 9.80 10.56
C ASP A 16 1.59 8.36 10.92
N GLN A 17 0.92 7.36 10.32
CA GLN A 17 1.09 5.94 10.61
C GLN A 17 2.03 5.25 9.61
N VAL A 18 2.36 5.88 8.48
CA VAL A 18 3.22 5.26 7.47
C VAL A 18 4.65 5.14 8.00
N CYS A 19 5.15 3.91 8.04
CA CYS A 19 6.54 3.63 8.42
C CYS A 19 7.52 4.36 7.49
N THR A 20 8.62 4.88 8.06
CA THR A 20 9.61 5.68 7.32
C THR A 20 10.87 4.91 6.95
N CYS A 21 10.86 3.57 7.01
CA CYS A 21 11.99 2.77 6.56
C CYS A 21 12.16 2.86 5.03
N ASP A 22 13.31 2.43 4.51
CA ASP A 22 13.60 2.55 3.07
C ASP A 22 12.63 1.76 2.19
N TYR A 23 12.13 0.61 2.67
CA TYR A 23 11.11 -0.17 1.97
C TYR A 23 9.81 0.61 1.79
N CYS A 24 9.24 1.13 2.89
CA CYS A 24 8.00 1.89 2.85
C CYS A 24 8.17 3.21 2.09
N ARG A 25 9.33 3.87 2.22
CA ARG A 25 9.65 5.07 1.42
C ARG A 25 9.68 4.76 -0.08
N ASN A 26 10.24 3.63 -0.48
CA ASN A 26 10.22 3.19 -1.88
C ASN A 26 8.79 2.90 -2.34
N TYR A 27 8.03 2.16 -1.54
CA TYR A 27 6.64 1.83 -1.83
C TYR A 27 5.83 3.09 -2.14
N VAL A 28 5.79 4.03 -1.18
CA VAL A 28 5.05 5.29 -1.29
C VAL A 28 5.46 6.10 -2.52
N LYS A 29 6.75 6.09 -2.88
CA LYS A 29 7.28 6.86 -4.02
C LYS A 29 6.85 6.27 -5.37
N GLU A 30 6.79 4.95 -5.48
CA GLU A 30 6.65 4.26 -6.77
C GLU A 30 5.22 3.74 -7.02
N ILE A 31 4.47 3.36 -5.97
CA ILE A 31 3.21 2.59 -6.09
C ILE A 31 2.17 3.25 -7.00
N ARG A 32 1.91 4.56 -6.80
CA ARG A 32 0.92 5.29 -7.61
C ARG A 32 1.33 5.38 -9.08
N HIS A 33 2.61 5.53 -9.35
CA HIS A 33 3.12 5.63 -10.72
C HIS A 33 3.15 4.27 -11.43
N ALA A 34 3.49 3.20 -10.70
CA ALA A 34 3.52 1.84 -11.23
C ALA A 34 2.11 1.27 -11.46
N TYR A 35 1.15 1.61 -10.59
CA TYR A 35 -0.21 1.08 -10.62
C TYR A 35 -1.29 2.19 -10.59
N PRO A 36 -1.39 3.03 -11.65
CA PRO A 36 -2.36 4.12 -11.69
C PRO A 36 -3.82 3.66 -11.69
N GLU A 37 -4.15 2.57 -12.40
CA GLU A 37 -5.52 2.02 -12.43
C GLU A 37 -5.93 1.44 -11.07
N LEU A 38 -5.01 0.77 -10.36
CA LEU A 38 -5.22 0.34 -8.98
C LEU A 38 -5.44 1.54 -8.06
N SER A 39 -4.64 2.60 -8.21
CA SER A 39 -4.82 3.84 -7.45
C SER A 39 -6.21 4.43 -7.65
N GLU A 40 -6.67 4.53 -8.91
CA GLU A 40 -8.01 5.02 -9.22
C GLU A 40 -9.11 4.12 -8.63
N TYR A 41 -8.94 2.80 -8.71
CA TYR A 41 -9.87 1.85 -8.10
C TYR A 41 -9.96 2.01 -6.58
N LEU A 42 -8.82 2.05 -5.88
CA LEU A 42 -8.77 2.24 -4.43
C LEU A 42 -9.35 3.60 -4.01
N GLU A 43 -9.16 4.65 -4.81
CA GLU A 43 -9.76 5.97 -4.59
C GLU A 43 -11.30 5.93 -4.63
N THR A 44 -11.92 5.03 -5.41
CA THR A 44 -13.38 4.84 -5.38
C THR A 44 -13.90 4.36 -4.01
N MET A 45 -13.04 3.70 -3.23
CA MET A 45 -13.29 3.27 -1.85
C MET A 45 -12.84 4.31 -0.82
N GLY A 46 -12.25 5.42 -1.27
CA GLY A 46 -11.70 6.48 -0.42
C GLY A 46 -10.29 6.20 0.10
N ILE A 47 -9.61 5.18 -0.42
CA ILE A 47 -8.27 4.77 0.01
C ILE A 47 -7.22 5.59 -0.71
N ASN A 48 -6.16 5.98 0.00
CA ASN A 48 -4.94 6.51 -0.63
C ASN A 48 -3.88 5.39 -0.68
N ILE A 49 -3.56 4.94 -1.89
CA ILE A 49 -2.59 3.88 -2.15
C ILE A 49 -1.17 4.18 -1.61
N GLU A 50 -0.84 5.46 -1.41
CA GLU A 50 0.45 5.89 -0.87
C GLU A 50 0.49 5.90 0.66
N LYS A 51 -0.56 5.40 1.33
CA LYS A 51 -0.64 5.34 2.79
C LYS A 51 -1.02 3.93 3.24
N PRO A 52 -0.20 2.91 2.93
CA PRO A 52 -0.48 1.56 3.39
C PRO A 52 -0.51 1.51 4.93
N PHE A 53 -1.41 0.70 5.47
CA PHE A 53 -1.45 0.36 6.88
C PHE A 53 -0.27 -0.55 7.26
N GLU A 54 0.02 -1.54 6.40
CA GLU A 54 1.16 -2.44 6.54
C GLU A 54 1.70 -2.79 5.14
N THR A 55 2.99 -3.09 5.05
CA THR A 55 3.65 -3.55 3.82
C THR A 55 4.50 -4.76 4.15
N MET A 56 4.50 -5.77 3.29
CA MET A 56 5.26 -7.01 3.49
C MET A 56 6.28 -7.17 2.34
N PRO A 57 7.33 -6.34 2.29
CA PRO A 57 8.34 -6.43 1.25
C PRO A 57 9.21 -7.69 1.40
N ILE A 58 9.60 -8.28 0.28
CA ILE A 58 10.77 -9.16 0.20
C ILE A 58 12.00 -8.34 -0.23
N GLU A 59 13.20 -8.88 -0.04
CA GLU A 59 14.42 -8.15 -0.38
C GLU A 59 14.47 -7.78 -1.87
N PRO A 60 15.05 -6.61 -2.23
CA PRO A 60 15.24 -6.23 -3.61
C PRO A 60 16.07 -7.27 -4.36
N ASP A 61 15.67 -7.55 -5.59
CA ASP A 61 16.37 -8.51 -6.44
C ASP A 61 17.54 -7.89 -7.21
N GLU A 62 18.31 -8.72 -7.91
CA GLU A 62 19.44 -8.30 -8.73
C GLU A 62 19.03 -7.44 -9.94
N SER A 63 17.75 -7.45 -10.32
CA SER A 63 17.21 -6.63 -11.41
C SER A 63 16.87 -5.20 -10.95
N GLY A 64 16.97 -4.93 -9.65
CA GLY A 64 16.64 -3.63 -9.07
C GLY A 64 15.14 -3.45 -8.84
N HIS A 65 14.41 -4.54 -8.67
CA HIS A 65 13.00 -4.57 -8.32
C HIS A 65 12.81 -5.05 -6.89
N ILE A 66 11.66 -4.73 -6.31
CA ILE A 66 11.23 -5.20 -5.01
C ILE A 66 9.77 -5.63 -5.10
N THR A 67 9.47 -6.82 -4.59
CA THR A 67 8.10 -7.31 -4.49
C THR A 67 7.57 -7.05 -3.08
N ASP A 68 6.38 -6.48 -2.97
CA ASP A 68 5.57 -6.47 -1.75
C ASP A 68 4.54 -7.59 -1.88
N ILE A 69 4.67 -8.61 -1.03
CA ILE A 69 3.79 -9.80 -1.09
C ILE A 69 2.41 -9.51 -0.49
N GLY A 70 2.25 -8.41 0.24
CA GLY A 70 0.95 -7.96 0.72
C GLY A 70 1.01 -6.56 1.34
N SER A 71 0.37 -5.62 0.66
CA SER A 71 0.16 -4.26 1.17
C SER A 71 -1.27 -4.12 1.69
N GLN A 72 -1.42 -3.66 2.92
CA GLN A 72 -2.71 -3.63 3.59
C GLN A 72 -3.29 -2.23 3.73
N TYR A 73 -4.61 -2.11 3.65
CA TYR A 73 -5.34 -0.84 3.66
C TYR A 73 -6.60 -0.93 4.53
N VAL A 74 -6.76 0.01 5.46
CA VAL A 74 -7.98 0.09 6.27
C VAL A 74 -9.13 0.65 5.43
N VAL A 75 -10.31 0.04 5.57
CA VAL A 75 -11.58 0.49 5.01
C VAL A 75 -12.63 0.58 6.10
N MET A 76 -13.28 1.73 6.22
CA MET A 76 -14.29 1.96 7.25
C MET A 76 -15.63 1.30 6.86
N GLY A 77 -16.35 0.79 7.86
CA GLY A 77 -17.63 0.10 7.74
C GLY A 77 -17.51 -1.40 7.51
N ASP A 78 -18.64 -2.02 7.17
CA ASP A 78 -18.76 -3.48 6.97
C ASP A 78 -18.34 -3.94 5.55
N PRO A 79 -17.71 -5.12 5.41
CA PRO A 79 -17.21 -5.66 4.14
C PRO A 79 -18.25 -6.39 3.26
N SER A 80 -19.52 -6.51 3.67
CA SER A 80 -20.51 -7.37 2.97
C SER A 80 -20.72 -7.09 1.49
N GLU A 81 -20.45 -5.86 1.05
CA GLU A 81 -20.57 -5.45 -0.36
C GLU A 81 -19.25 -5.53 -1.13
N PHE A 82 -18.13 -5.81 -0.45
CA PHE A 82 -16.83 -5.98 -1.10
C PHE A 82 -16.77 -7.33 -1.81
N GLN A 83 -16.22 -7.33 -3.02
CA GLN A 83 -15.94 -8.52 -3.80
C GLN A 83 -14.46 -8.48 -4.17
N GLU A 84 -13.77 -9.60 -3.92
CA GLU A 84 -12.39 -9.78 -4.35
C GLU A 84 -12.26 -9.59 -5.85
N THR A 85 -11.15 -9.01 -6.27
CA THR A 85 -10.95 -8.65 -7.66
C THR A 85 -9.46 -8.57 -8.01
N ASP A 86 -9.16 -8.60 -9.30
CA ASP A 86 -7.82 -8.39 -9.82
C ASP A 86 -7.80 -7.11 -10.65
N ILE A 87 -6.90 -6.19 -10.30
CA ILE A 87 -6.71 -4.91 -11.00
C ILE A 87 -5.23 -4.79 -11.36
N SER A 88 -4.93 -4.48 -12.62
CA SER A 88 -3.55 -4.32 -13.09
C SER A 88 -2.61 -5.51 -12.78
N GLY A 89 -3.16 -6.73 -12.71
CA GLY A 89 -2.41 -7.95 -12.46
C GLY A 89 -2.06 -8.21 -10.99
N VAL A 90 -2.59 -7.43 -10.04
CA VAL A 90 -2.50 -7.71 -8.60
C VAL A 90 -3.86 -8.09 -8.03
N HIS A 91 -3.85 -8.94 -7.02
CA HIS A 91 -5.06 -9.41 -6.35
C HIS A 91 -5.44 -8.48 -5.21
N ILE A 92 -6.74 -8.20 -5.05
CA ILE A 92 -7.29 -7.40 -3.96
C ILE A 92 -8.32 -8.24 -3.21
N GLY A 93 -8.01 -8.53 -1.95
CA GLY A 93 -8.85 -9.36 -1.07
C GLY A 93 -9.04 -8.75 0.31
N ILE A 94 -9.88 -9.36 1.14
CA ILE A 94 -9.93 -9.03 2.57
C ILE A 94 -8.76 -9.73 3.24
N ALA A 95 -7.98 -9.00 4.02
CA ALA A 95 -6.84 -9.56 4.73
C ALA A 95 -7.29 -10.62 5.75
N ASP A 96 -6.76 -11.83 5.64
CA ASP A 96 -6.99 -12.90 6.63
C ASP A 96 -6.32 -12.59 7.99
N SER A 97 -5.25 -11.80 7.97
CA SER A 97 -4.50 -11.38 9.14
C SER A 97 -3.92 -9.99 8.93
N HIS A 98 -4.00 -9.15 9.96
CA HIS A 98 -3.44 -7.81 9.96
C HIS A 98 -3.04 -7.39 11.39
N PRO A 99 -2.12 -6.42 11.55
CA PRO A 99 -1.83 -5.82 12.85
C PRO A 99 -3.08 -5.22 13.52
N MET A 100 -3.06 -5.04 14.84
CA MET A 100 -4.14 -4.34 15.54
C MET A 100 -4.26 -2.90 15.02
N THR A 101 -5.47 -2.48 14.63
CA THR A 101 -5.73 -1.15 14.05
C THR A 101 -5.98 -0.08 15.11
N ASP A 102 -6.31 -0.48 16.35
CA ASP A 102 -6.78 0.37 17.46
C ASP A 102 -8.05 1.21 17.17
N LEU A 103 -8.68 1.02 16.01
CA LEU A 103 -9.89 1.71 15.60
C LEU A 103 -11.11 1.13 16.33
N GLN A 104 -11.92 2.02 16.91
CA GLN A 104 -13.16 1.64 17.61
C GLN A 104 -14.38 1.55 16.68
N GLU A 105 -14.34 2.29 15.58
CA GLU A 105 -15.41 2.24 14.58
C GLU A 105 -15.30 0.93 13.78
N GLU A 106 -16.43 0.43 13.28
CA GLU A 106 -16.46 -0.73 12.40
C GLU A 106 -15.59 -0.49 11.16
N HIS A 107 -14.74 -1.46 10.84
CA HIS A 107 -13.79 -1.42 9.72
C HIS A 107 -13.32 -2.83 9.38
N PHE A 108 -12.67 -2.96 8.23
CA PHE A 108 -11.94 -4.15 7.80
C PHE A 108 -10.65 -3.73 7.09
N VAL A 109 -9.79 -4.70 6.79
CA VAL A 109 -8.51 -4.47 6.12
C VAL A 109 -8.53 -5.18 4.77
N LEU A 110 -8.23 -4.44 3.71
CA LEU A 110 -7.94 -4.99 2.41
C LEU A 110 -6.47 -5.33 2.30
N GLU A 111 -6.14 -6.37 1.54
CA GLU A 111 -4.78 -6.71 1.14
C GLU A 111 -4.68 -6.63 -0.38
N VAL A 112 -3.61 -6.00 -0.87
CA VAL A 112 -3.18 -6.02 -2.27
C VAL A 112 -1.93 -6.89 -2.34
N SER A 113 -2.03 -8.04 -3.00
CA SER A 113 -0.94 -9.03 -3.05
C SER A 113 -0.13 -8.92 -4.35
N GLU A 114 1.16 -9.26 -4.26
CA GLU A 114 2.09 -9.40 -5.40
C GLU A 114 2.37 -8.09 -6.17
N VAL A 115 2.52 -6.99 -5.45
CA VAL A 115 2.92 -5.70 -6.03
C VAL A 115 4.42 -5.73 -6.36
N ASP A 116 4.79 -5.39 -7.60
CA ASP A 116 6.17 -5.29 -8.05
C ASP A 116 6.55 -3.84 -8.32
N LEU A 117 7.59 -3.34 -7.65
CA LEU A 117 8.03 -1.95 -7.75
C LEU A 117 9.52 -1.87 -8.07
N LYS A 118 9.90 -0.81 -8.78
CA LYS A 118 11.32 -0.48 -8.94
C LYS A 118 11.92 -0.09 -7.58
N TRP A 119 13.12 -0.60 -7.25
CA TRP A 119 13.89 -0.14 -6.11
C TRP A 119 14.69 1.13 -6.47
N THR A 120 14.35 2.26 -5.86
CA THR A 120 14.96 3.57 -6.17
C THR A 120 15.58 4.28 -4.96
N ILE A 121 15.40 3.74 -3.76
CA ILE A 121 16.03 4.29 -2.54
C ILE A 121 17.48 3.79 -2.43
N GLY A 122 18.40 4.65 -2.00
CA GLY A 122 19.81 4.27 -1.79
C GLY A 122 20.70 4.24 -3.04
N GLN A 123 20.20 4.56 -4.23
CA GLN A 123 21.02 4.67 -5.45
C GLN A 123 21.82 5.98 -5.58
N ASP A 124 21.78 6.86 -4.56
CA ASP A 124 22.51 8.14 -4.56
C ASP A 124 23.99 8.05 -4.14
N THR A 125 24.53 6.88 -3.78
CA THR A 125 25.90 6.75 -3.22
C THR A 125 26.92 6.03 -4.09
N GLN A 126 26.67 5.80 -5.39
CA GLN A 126 27.72 5.35 -6.31
C GLN A 126 27.83 6.22 -7.57
N LYS A 127 28.21 7.49 -7.37
CA LYS A 127 28.96 8.28 -8.37
C LYS A 127 30.05 9.06 -7.66
N ASP A 128 31.21 8.42 -7.51
CA ASP A 128 32.57 8.98 -7.45
C ASP A 128 33.44 8.17 -6.50
N ASN A 129 34.04 7.11 -7.04
CA ASN A 129 35.39 6.70 -6.65
C ASN A 129 36.20 6.53 -7.95
N GLY A 130 36.31 7.64 -8.68
CA GLY A 130 37.37 7.83 -9.66
C GLY A 130 38.53 8.55 -8.97
N ALA A 131 39.53 7.80 -8.54
CA ALA A 131 40.90 8.26 -8.31
C ALA A 131 41.85 7.06 -8.42
#